data_AF-A0A8J1VNU9-F1
#
_entry.id   AF-A0A8J1VNU9-F1
#
_cell.length_a   1.000
_cell.length_b   1.000
_cell.length_c   1.000
_cell.angle_alpha   90.00
_cell.angle_beta   90.00
_cell.angle_gamma   90.00
#
_symmetry.space_group_name_H-M   'P 1'
#
loop_
_entity.id
_entity.type
_entity.pdbx_description
1 polymer ?
#
loop_
_entity_poly.entity_id
_entity_poly.type
_entity_poly.pdbx_seq_one_letter_code
_entity_poly.pdbx_strand_id
1 'polypeptide(L)'
;MPPSQFPQGLVHILVNPAAGHGHAPEFVDHHVLPLLRYLEIPFELHETTGVNDAGRIGQLIHTSNPLVNHTVIIAGGDGTAHEMIEGVLADHEHKTRLGRWDLVILPLGTANALFASLFPPPEQSIHAIPSNIIDFLTSQFTPSDVIYKLSSLLTSLTSSGVPPRRLPITLTSLSPSQTRPIPSHIVCSTSLHAAILSTSETLRASHPGLERFGLAAKANLGVFFHASVRLIPPPDGRVTQYNPHTQSWVDLAVYDLQGPFTYLLSTTTAPRLEPTFVIAPLLTKYPPLSTDLSMDLVILRPLRDPRVRAESTLAQQEEVWKLRAGEVLGQAYNNGAHVDLTYMKGGGANTEIRGTGEVVVEYFRCAGFDWTPTDAAHEPSHLVCADGSLHTVTQGGTAQVRMMPVGEHEGEEGFHVWG
;
A
#
# COMPACT_ATOMS: atom_id res chain seq x y z
N MET A 1 37.21 1.97 19.67
CA MET A 1 35.93 2.07 18.93
C MET A 1 35.18 0.77 19.16
N PRO A 2 33.90 0.80 19.55
CA PRO A 2 33.11 -0.42 19.49
C PRO A 2 32.94 -0.79 18.01
N PRO A 3 32.99 -2.09 17.66
CA PRO A 3 32.75 -2.52 16.29
C PRO A 3 31.34 -2.10 15.88
N SER A 4 31.21 -1.39 14.78
CA SER A 4 29.92 -1.13 14.14
C SER A 4 29.34 -2.48 13.73
N GLN A 5 28.25 -2.89 14.38
CA GLN A 5 27.43 -4.01 13.92
C GLN A 5 26.55 -3.55 12.76
N PHE A 6 27.22 -3.12 11.68
CA PHE A 6 26.59 -2.93 10.39
C PHE A 6 26.20 -4.31 9.83
N PRO A 7 25.16 -4.43 8.98
CA PRO A 7 25.13 -5.54 8.04
C PRO A 7 26.44 -5.52 7.26
N GLN A 8 27.28 -6.55 7.42
CA GLN A 8 28.52 -6.68 6.66
C GLN A 8 28.15 -6.78 5.18
N GLY A 9 28.27 -5.67 4.42
CA GLY A 9 27.84 -5.67 3.02
C GLY A 9 27.87 -4.29 2.36
N LEU A 10 27.89 -4.32 1.03
CA LEU A 10 27.73 -3.15 0.17
C LEU A 10 26.28 -2.63 0.27
N VAL A 11 26.11 -1.32 0.45
CA VAL A 11 24.78 -0.66 0.37
C VAL A 11 24.52 -0.20 -1.06
N HIS A 12 23.38 -0.58 -1.63
CA HIS A 12 22.96 -0.07 -2.95
C HIS A 12 22.08 1.16 -2.76
N ILE A 13 22.37 2.24 -3.49
CA ILE A 13 21.58 3.47 -3.46
C ILE A 13 20.91 3.63 -4.82
N LEU A 14 19.60 3.44 -4.86
CA LEU A 14 18.78 3.59 -6.05
C LEU A 14 18.17 5.00 -6.07
N VAL A 15 18.54 5.81 -7.05
CA VAL A 15 18.09 7.19 -7.19
C VAL A 15 17.21 7.35 -8.41
N ASN A 16 16.00 7.88 -8.21
CA ASN A 16 15.14 8.32 -9.30
C ASN A 16 15.34 9.83 -9.53
N PRO A 17 16.00 10.28 -10.61
CA PRO A 17 16.27 11.69 -10.84
C PRO A 17 15.01 12.55 -11.00
N ALA A 18 13.88 11.95 -11.39
CA ALA A 18 12.60 12.68 -11.52
C ALA A 18 11.88 12.87 -10.17
N ALA A 19 12.29 12.14 -9.13
CA ALA A 19 11.70 12.25 -7.81
C ALA A 19 12.04 13.60 -7.14
N GLY A 20 11.20 14.04 -6.21
CA GLY A 20 11.40 15.24 -5.41
C GLY A 20 11.34 16.52 -6.24
N HIS A 21 10.57 16.53 -7.33
CA HIS A 21 10.59 17.59 -8.34
C HIS A 21 11.98 17.79 -8.98
N GLY A 22 12.74 16.71 -9.16
CA GLY A 22 14.09 16.76 -9.73
C GLY A 22 15.22 16.88 -8.72
N HIS A 23 14.91 16.94 -7.41
CA HIS A 23 15.91 17.20 -6.37
C HIS A 23 16.42 15.94 -5.65
N ALA A 24 15.96 14.74 -6.05
CA ALA A 24 16.41 13.51 -5.40
C ALA A 24 17.94 13.28 -5.50
N PRO A 25 18.61 13.52 -6.65
CA PRO A 25 20.08 13.41 -6.74
C PRO A 25 20.79 14.37 -5.78
N GLU A 26 20.36 15.64 -5.77
CA GLU A 26 20.92 16.66 -4.86
C GLU A 26 20.73 16.28 -3.39
N PHE A 27 19.57 15.76 -3.02
CA PHE A 27 19.30 15.29 -1.66
C PHE A 27 20.24 14.15 -1.26
N VAL A 28 20.49 13.20 -2.16
CA VAL A 28 21.42 12.09 -1.93
C VAL A 28 22.85 12.62 -1.76
N ASP A 29 23.30 13.48 -2.67
CA ASP A 29 24.65 14.05 -2.66
C ASP A 29 24.95 14.90 -1.41
N HIS A 30 23.96 15.67 -0.94
CA HIS A 30 24.14 16.57 0.20
C HIS A 30 23.89 15.92 1.56
N HIS A 31 23.08 14.86 1.64
CA HIS A 31 22.62 14.35 2.93
C HIS A 31 22.87 12.86 3.15
N VAL A 32 22.82 12.03 2.10
CA VAL A 32 22.99 10.57 2.22
C VAL A 32 24.45 10.20 2.07
N LEU A 33 25.10 10.58 0.97
CA LEU A 33 26.50 10.20 0.72
C LEU A 33 27.47 10.74 1.79
N PRO A 34 27.35 11.98 2.27
CA PRO A 34 28.23 12.49 3.32
C PRO A 34 28.12 11.68 4.62
N LEU A 35 26.89 11.28 4.99
CA LEU A 35 26.64 10.48 6.17
C LEU A 35 27.23 9.07 6.03
N LEU A 36 27.03 8.41 4.89
CA LEU A 36 27.61 7.09 4.64
C LEU A 36 29.15 7.12 4.62
N ARG A 37 29.75 8.14 4.00
CA ARG A 37 31.20 8.34 3.99
C ARG A 37 31.76 8.61 5.39
N TYR A 38 31.08 9.43 6.19
CA TYR A 38 31.47 9.71 7.58
C TYR A 38 31.50 8.44 8.44
N LEU A 39 30.58 7.52 8.18
CA LEU A 39 30.48 6.23 8.87
C LEU A 39 31.30 5.11 8.21
N GLU A 40 32.06 5.42 7.15
CA GLU A 40 32.88 4.47 6.37
C GLU A 40 32.08 3.28 5.81
N ILE A 41 30.82 3.51 5.44
CA ILE A 41 29.94 2.48 4.89
C ILE A 41 30.18 2.38 3.37
N PRO A 42 30.55 1.21 2.82
CA PRO A 42 30.70 1.03 1.39
C PRO A 42 29.35 1.08 0.70
N PHE A 43 29.25 1.82 -0.41
CA PHE A 43 28.03 1.95 -1.19
C PHE A 43 28.28 1.96 -2.70
N GLU A 44 27.24 1.62 -3.46
CA GLU A 44 27.18 1.75 -4.91
C GLU A 44 25.95 2.56 -5.30
N LEU A 45 26.13 3.56 -6.17
CA LEU A 45 25.07 4.46 -6.62
C LEU A 45 24.51 3.98 -7.97
N HIS A 46 23.19 3.87 -8.05
CA HIS A 46 22.44 3.45 -9.22
C HIS A 46 21.40 4.51 -9.56
N GLU A 47 21.58 5.25 -10.66
CA GLU A 47 20.59 6.22 -11.14
C GLU A 47 19.68 5.59 -12.18
N THR A 48 18.37 5.76 -12.02
CA THR A 48 17.39 5.32 -13.01
C THR A 48 17.33 6.30 -14.19
N THR A 49 17.16 5.78 -15.39
CA THR A 49 17.09 6.54 -16.65
C THR A 49 15.67 6.63 -17.22
N GLY A 50 14.72 5.88 -16.67
CA GLY A 50 13.34 5.86 -17.12
C GLY A 50 12.49 4.79 -16.45
N VAL A 51 11.31 4.56 -17.00
CA VAL A 51 10.36 3.54 -16.56
C VAL A 51 10.98 2.15 -16.70
N ASN A 52 10.78 1.30 -15.69
CA ASN A 52 11.30 -0.08 -15.58
C ASN A 52 12.82 -0.20 -15.30
N ASP A 53 13.55 0.91 -15.19
CA ASP A 53 14.99 0.89 -14.91
C ASP A 53 15.33 0.54 -13.45
N ALA A 54 14.51 0.94 -12.47
CA ALA A 54 14.63 0.49 -11.09
C ALA A 54 14.44 -1.03 -10.98
N GLY A 55 13.50 -1.59 -11.74
CA GLY A 55 13.31 -3.05 -11.84
C GLY A 55 14.54 -3.74 -12.42
N ARG A 56 15.09 -3.22 -13.52
CA ARG A 56 16.34 -3.73 -14.12
C ARG A 56 17.51 -3.69 -13.13
N ILE A 57 17.64 -2.61 -12.36
CA ILE A 57 18.70 -2.47 -11.35
C ILE A 57 18.50 -3.49 -10.21
N GLY A 58 17.27 -3.64 -9.71
CA GLY A 58 16.94 -4.67 -8.71
C GLY A 58 17.31 -6.08 -9.18
N GLN A 59 16.95 -6.42 -10.42
CA GLN A 59 17.32 -7.69 -11.04
C GLN A 59 18.84 -7.87 -11.15
N LEU A 60 19.57 -6.82 -11.54
CA LEU A 60 21.03 -6.85 -11.65
C LEU A 60 21.70 -7.10 -10.30
N ILE A 61 21.24 -6.42 -9.24
CA ILE A 61 21.72 -6.61 -7.87
C ILE A 61 21.46 -8.06 -7.43
N HIS A 62 20.24 -8.55 -7.66
CA HIS A 62 19.83 -9.90 -7.29
C HIS A 62 20.69 -10.98 -7.97
N THR A 63 20.80 -10.90 -9.30
CA THR A 63 21.53 -11.90 -10.11
C THR A 63 23.04 -11.89 -9.87
N SER A 64 23.60 -10.76 -9.46
CA SER A 64 25.03 -10.64 -9.16
C SER A 64 25.42 -11.33 -7.84
N ASN A 65 24.53 -11.34 -6.83
CA ASN A 65 24.80 -11.91 -5.51
C ASN A 65 23.54 -12.53 -4.85
N PRO A 66 22.94 -13.59 -5.41
CA PRO A 66 21.61 -14.10 -5.01
C PRO A 66 21.55 -14.74 -3.60
N LEU A 67 22.71 -14.93 -2.94
CA LEU A 67 22.81 -15.57 -1.63
C LEU A 67 23.19 -14.58 -0.51
N VAL A 68 23.20 -13.27 -0.79
CA VAL A 68 23.62 -12.23 0.15
C VAL A 68 22.41 -11.38 0.55
N ASN A 69 22.40 -10.90 1.80
CA ASN A 69 21.42 -9.92 2.24
C ASN A 69 21.71 -8.58 1.57
N HIS A 70 20.72 -8.01 0.88
CA HIS A 70 20.84 -6.74 0.20
C HIS A 70 20.30 -5.63 1.09
N THR A 71 21.07 -4.54 1.27
CA THR A 71 20.56 -3.29 1.82
C THR A 71 20.41 -2.28 0.69
N VAL A 72 19.20 -1.77 0.48
CA VAL A 72 18.89 -0.84 -0.62
C VAL A 72 18.28 0.43 -0.08
N ILE A 73 18.94 1.57 -0.32
CA ILE A 73 18.40 2.91 -0.08
C ILE A 73 17.64 3.33 -1.33
N ILE A 74 16.35 3.58 -1.19
CA ILE A 74 15.46 4.02 -2.26
C ILE A 74 15.26 5.54 -2.14
N ALA A 75 15.98 6.30 -2.96
CA ALA A 75 15.82 7.73 -3.13
C ALA A 75 14.81 8.03 -4.24
N GLY A 76 13.53 7.80 -3.92
CA GLY A 76 12.41 7.91 -4.86
C GLY A 76 11.07 8.03 -4.14
N GLY A 77 9.99 7.59 -4.80
CA GLY A 77 8.67 7.43 -4.17
C GLY A 77 8.26 5.96 -4.08
N ASP A 78 7.03 5.69 -3.64
CA ASP A 78 6.49 4.33 -3.56
C ASP A 78 6.58 3.58 -4.91
N GLY A 79 6.38 4.28 -6.04
CA GLY A 79 6.52 3.70 -7.38
C GLY A 79 7.93 3.22 -7.73
N THR A 80 8.98 3.89 -7.22
CA THR A 80 10.37 3.46 -7.42
C THR A 80 10.65 2.17 -6.62
N ALA A 81 10.09 2.05 -5.42
CA ALA A 81 10.17 0.83 -4.64
C ALA A 81 9.40 -0.32 -5.29
N HIS A 82 8.19 -0.05 -5.77
CA HIS A 82 7.36 -1.02 -6.50
C HIS A 82 8.11 -1.60 -7.71
N GLU A 83 8.67 -0.74 -8.55
CA GLU A 83 9.36 -1.15 -9.77
C GLU A 83 10.60 -2.00 -9.47
N MET A 84 11.38 -1.65 -8.44
CA MET A 84 12.50 -2.46 -7.98
C MET A 84 12.05 -3.84 -7.48
N ILE A 85 11.02 -3.89 -6.62
CA ILE A 85 10.44 -5.14 -6.10
C ILE A 85 9.95 -6.03 -7.25
N GLU A 86 9.27 -5.45 -8.24
CA GLU A 86 8.81 -6.16 -9.43
C GLU A 86 9.97 -6.78 -10.20
N GLY A 87 11.04 -6.03 -10.44
CA GLY A 87 12.23 -6.54 -11.14
C GLY A 87 12.94 -7.68 -10.39
N VAL A 88 13.04 -7.58 -9.06
CA VAL A 88 13.61 -8.66 -8.22
C VAL A 88 12.73 -9.91 -8.28
N LEU A 89 11.41 -9.76 -8.21
CA LEU A 89 10.48 -10.90 -8.23
C LEU A 89 10.30 -11.52 -9.61
N ALA A 90 10.59 -10.78 -10.69
CA ALA A 90 10.53 -11.29 -12.06
C ALA A 90 11.48 -12.48 -12.32
N ASP A 91 12.59 -12.58 -11.56
CA ASP A 91 13.59 -13.64 -11.69
C ASP A 91 13.34 -14.82 -10.74
N HIS A 92 12.56 -14.64 -9.66
CA HIS A 92 12.25 -15.70 -8.70
C HIS A 92 11.52 -16.90 -9.36
N GLU A 93 10.83 -16.68 -10.48
CA GLU A 93 10.25 -17.76 -11.29
C GLU A 93 11.30 -18.77 -11.80
N HIS A 94 12.59 -18.40 -11.84
CA HIS A 94 13.71 -19.22 -12.29
C HIS A 94 14.39 -20.07 -11.18
N LYS A 95 13.77 -20.19 -9.99
CA LYS A 95 14.23 -21.02 -8.85
C LYS A 95 15.52 -20.53 -8.16
N THR A 96 15.91 -19.29 -8.37
CA THR A 96 16.88 -18.60 -7.51
C THR A 96 16.20 -18.23 -6.19
N ARG A 97 16.91 -18.40 -5.06
CA ARG A 97 16.41 -17.93 -3.76
C ARG A 97 16.27 -16.41 -3.82
N LEU A 98 15.16 -15.86 -3.34
CA LEU A 98 14.93 -14.41 -3.28
C LEU A 98 15.97 -13.67 -2.44
N GLY A 99 16.50 -14.35 -1.41
CA GLY A 99 17.35 -13.73 -0.40
C GLY A 99 16.57 -12.71 0.45
N ARG A 100 17.30 -11.95 1.25
CA ARG A 100 16.76 -10.89 2.12
C ARG A 100 17.04 -9.52 1.53
N TRP A 101 16.04 -8.65 1.52
CA TRP A 101 16.13 -7.28 1.02
C TRP A 101 15.69 -6.28 2.10
N ASP A 102 16.66 -5.67 2.78
CA ASP A 102 16.42 -4.62 3.76
C ASP A 102 16.33 -3.26 3.05
N LEU A 103 15.13 -2.70 3.00
CA LEU A 103 14.81 -1.45 2.32
C LEU A 103 14.89 -0.27 3.28
N VAL A 104 15.63 0.75 2.87
CA VAL A 104 15.67 2.07 3.49
C VAL A 104 14.97 3.04 2.54
N ILE A 105 13.85 3.62 2.96
CA ILE A 105 13.04 4.46 2.08
C ILE A 105 13.21 5.94 2.41
N LEU A 106 13.51 6.75 1.40
CA LEU A 106 13.53 8.20 1.51
C LEU A 106 12.25 8.75 0.88
N PRO A 107 11.49 9.63 1.55
CA PRO A 107 10.21 10.12 1.07
C PRO A 107 10.40 11.26 0.05
N LEU A 108 10.96 10.92 -1.12
CA LEU A 108 11.23 11.86 -2.19
C LEU A 108 10.17 11.79 -3.30
N GLY A 109 9.13 10.96 -3.16
CA GLY A 109 7.96 10.95 -4.05
C GLY A 109 6.89 11.98 -3.67
N THR A 110 5.74 11.91 -4.34
CA THR A 110 4.59 12.79 -4.08
C THR A 110 3.81 12.39 -2.83
N ALA A 111 3.43 11.11 -2.71
CA ALA A 111 2.59 10.62 -1.61
C ALA A 111 3.40 9.96 -0.48
N ASN A 112 4.41 9.14 -0.82
CA ASN A 112 5.28 8.42 0.12
C ASN A 112 4.47 7.66 1.19
N ALA A 113 3.45 6.92 0.76
CA ALA A 113 2.50 6.25 1.62
C ALA A 113 3.19 5.26 2.57
N LEU A 114 4.20 4.52 2.09
CA LEU A 114 4.96 3.60 2.94
C LEU A 114 5.70 4.37 4.05
N PHE A 115 6.42 5.43 3.67
CA PHE A 115 7.17 6.24 4.62
C PHE A 115 6.25 6.87 5.66
N ALA A 116 5.15 7.49 5.25
CA ALA A 116 4.20 8.12 6.15
C ALA A 116 3.50 7.12 7.10
N SER A 117 3.45 5.84 6.72
CA SER A 117 2.90 4.77 7.54
C SER A 117 3.88 4.26 8.59
N LEU A 118 5.18 4.29 8.29
CA LEU A 118 6.25 3.89 9.20
C LEU A 118 6.64 5.03 10.15
N PHE A 119 6.74 6.25 9.62
CA PHE A 119 7.16 7.45 10.33
C PHE A 119 6.02 8.46 10.37
N PRO A 120 5.13 8.42 11.38
CA PRO A 120 4.16 9.49 11.60
C PRO A 120 4.87 10.82 11.91
N PRO A 121 4.20 11.97 11.79
CA PRO A 121 4.80 13.29 11.96
C PRO A 121 5.64 13.43 13.25
N PRO A 122 6.71 14.26 13.21
CA PRO A 122 7.84 14.27 14.16
C PRO A 122 7.50 14.56 15.63
N GLU A 123 6.26 14.91 15.96
CA GLU A 123 5.80 15.03 17.36
C GLU A 123 5.86 13.71 18.13
N GLN A 124 6.02 12.56 17.45
CA GLN A 124 5.84 11.23 18.04
C GLN A 124 7.02 10.25 17.86
N SER A 125 8.09 10.58 17.14
CA SER A 125 9.16 9.60 16.89
C SER A 125 10.53 10.24 16.65
N ILE A 126 11.35 10.27 17.70
CA ILE A 126 12.81 10.35 17.56
C ILE A 126 13.35 9.09 18.25
N HIS A 127 13.72 8.10 17.45
CA HIS A 127 14.51 6.98 17.95
C HIS A 127 15.84 7.50 18.48
N ALA A 128 16.45 6.80 19.44
CA ALA A 128 17.73 7.21 20.00
C ALA A 128 18.83 7.19 18.93
N ILE A 129 19.14 8.35 18.36
CA ILE A 129 20.22 8.53 17.38
C ILE A 129 21.57 8.48 18.11
N PRO A 130 22.55 7.68 17.66
CA PRO A 130 23.91 7.69 18.20
C PRO A 130 24.51 9.10 18.23
N SER A 131 25.23 9.43 19.31
CA SER A 131 25.77 10.78 19.51
C SER A 131 26.69 11.24 18.38
N ASN A 132 27.49 10.33 17.79
CA ASN A 132 28.35 10.66 16.66
C ASN A 132 27.56 11.07 15.41
N ILE A 133 26.39 10.47 15.17
CA ILE A 133 25.50 10.86 14.06
C ILE A 133 24.83 12.20 14.37
N ILE A 134 24.40 12.42 15.62
CA ILE A 134 23.87 13.73 16.06
C ILE A 134 24.92 14.83 15.86
N ASP A 135 26.16 14.59 16.30
CA ASP A 135 27.28 15.54 16.15
C ASP A 135 27.56 15.83 14.67
N PHE A 136 27.54 14.80 13.82
CA PHE A 136 27.68 14.97 12.36
C PHE A 136 26.56 15.84 11.80
N LEU A 137 25.29 15.49 12.02
CA LEU A 137 24.14 16.23 11.50
C LEU A 137 24.14 17.70 11.98
N THR A 138 24.52 17.92 13.24
CA THR A 138 24.65 19.24 13.85
C THR A 138 25.78 20.04 13.19
N SER A 139 26.94 19.42 12.96
CA SER A 139 28.08 20.06 12.30
C SER A 139 27.78 20.45 10.84
N GLN A 140 26.88 19.71 10.18
CA GLN A 140 26.42 19.98 8.82
C GLN A 140 25.24 20.98 8.79
N PHE A 141 24.79 21.49 9.94
CA PHE A 141 23.60 22.35 10.06
C PHE A 141 22.35 21.74 9.39
N THR A 142 22.18 20.43 9.53
CA THR A 142 21.12 19.69 8.83
C THR A 142 19.73 20.13 9.34
N PRO A 143 18.83 20.63 8.47
CA PRO A 143 17.49 21.04 8.86
C PRO A 143 16.64 19.89 9.42
N SER A 144 15.67 20.22 10.29
CA SER A 144 14.80 19.21 10.92
C SER A 144 13.92 18.44 9.92
N ASP A 145 13.49 19.07 8.83
CA ASP A 145 12.72 18.40 7.77
C ASP A 145 13.59 17.40 7.00
N VAL A 146 14.88 17.71 6.81
CA VAL A 146 15.85 16.78 6.22
C VAL A 146 16.11 15.62 7.15
N ILE A 147 16.31 15.86 8.46
CA ILE A 147 16.45 14.80 9.46
C ILE A 147 15.23 13.87 9.44
N TYR A 148 14.02 14.44 9.36
CA TYR A 148 12.80 13.66 9.24
C TYR A 148 12.81 12.78 7.97
N LYS A 149 13.16 13.33 6.81
CA LYS A 149 13.29 12.55 5.56
C LYS A 149 14.35 11.44 5.64
N LEU A 150 15.35 11.60 6.51
CA LEU A 150 16.38 10.59 6.77
C LEU A 150 15.96 9.53 7.81
N SER A 151 14.76 9.59 8.39
CA SER A 151 14.38 8.71 9.53
C SER A 151 14.57 7.22 9.26
N SER A 152 14.23 6.72 8.06
CA SER A 152 14.45 5.31 7.69
C SER A 152 15.94 4.95 7.69
N LEU A 153 16.78 5.83 7.13
CA LEU A 153 18.23 5.65 7.12
C LEU A 153 18.80 5.75 8.52
N LEU A 154 18.42 6.76 9.30
CA LEU A 154 18.89 6.89 10.67
C LEU A 154 18.52 5.66 11.50
N THR A 155 17.29 5.15 11.36
CA THR A 155 16.85 3.93 12.03
C THR A 155 17.74 2.74 11.66
N SER A 156 18.05 2.54 10.37
CA SER A 156 18.95 1.47 9.93
C SER A 156 20.38 1.62 10.43
N LEU A 157 20.84 2.85 10.66
CA LEU A 157 22.17 3.17 11.20
C LEU A 157 22.27 3.05 12.72
N THR A 158 21.15 3.20 13.46
CA THR A 158 21.17 3.26 14.93
C THR A 158 21.31 1.90 15.61
N SER A 159 21.09 0.78 14.91
CA SER A 159 21.20 -0.61 15.38
C SER A 159 20.90 -0.80 16.87
N SER A 160 19.78 -0.25 17.36
CA SER A 160 19.35 -0.36 18.76
C SER A 160 18.66 -1.70 19.08
N GLY A 161 18.94 -2.74 18.28
CA GLY A 161 18.33 -4.07 18.42
C GLY A 161 16.92 -4.21 17.82
N VAL A 162 16.41 -3.17 17.15
CA VAL A 162 15.15 -3.25 16.39
C VAL A 162 15.47 -3.70 14.97
N PRO A 163 15.12 -4.93 14.54
CA PRO A 163 15.33 -5.38 13.17
C PRO A 163 14.35 -4.68 12.22
N PRO A 164 14.66 -4.60 10.90
CA PRO A 164 13.70 -4.06 9.95
C PRO A 164 12.47 -4.97 9.91
N ARG A 165 11.31 -4.34 9.74
CA ARG A 165 10.03 -5.02 9.75
C ARG A 165 9.83 -5.70 8.42
N ARG A 166 9.27 -6.89 8.41
CA ARG A 166 8.89 -7.54 7.15
C ARG A 166 7.90 -6.66 6.39
N LEU A 167 8.15 -6.45 5.10
CA LEU A 167 7.27 -5.75 4.17
C LEU A 167 6.39 -6.80 3.48
N PRO A 168 5.10 -6.93 3.83
CA PRO A 168 4.24 -7.93 3.22
C PRO A 168 3.89 -7.51 1.79
N ILE A 169 4.17 -8.40 0.84
CA ILE A 169 3.84 -8.23 -0.58
C ILE A 169 2.57 -9.00 -0.89
N THR A 170 1.68 -8.42 -1.68
CA THR A 170 0.58 -9.15 -2.32
C THR A 170 0.90 -9.39 -3.78
N LEU A 171 0.47 -10.53 -4.32
CA LEU A 171 0.66 -10.94 -5.69
C LEU A 171 -0.69 -11.00 -6.38
N THR A 172 -0.85 -10.25 -7.46
CA THR A 172 -2.09 -10.19 -8.26
C THR A 172 -1.90 -10.93 -9.58
N SER A 173 -2.57 -12.06 -9.76
CA SER A 173 -2.59 -12.80 -11.03
C SER A 173 -3.89 -12.51 -11.79
N LEU A 174 -3.78 -12.17 -13.07
CA LEU A 174 -4.93 -11.93 -13.94
C LEU A 174 -5.16 -13.17 -14.82
N SER A 175 -6.15 -13.98 -14.47
CA SER A 175 -6.49 -15.17 -15.25
C SER A 175 -7.56 -14.85 -16.30
N PRO A 176 -7.46 -15.34 -17.55
CA PRO A 176 -6.39 -16.16 -18.13
C PRO A 176 -5.25 -15.36 -18.80
N SER A 177 -5.26 -14.03 -18.72
CA SER A 177 -4.48 -13.14 -19.60
C SER A 177 -3.02 -12.97 -19.22
N GLN A 178 -2.65 -13.14 -17.94
CA GLN A 178 -1.32 -12.85 -17.44
C GLN A 178 -0.78 -14.01 -16.61
N THR A 179 0.40 -14.50 -17.02
CA THR A 179 1.09 -15.61 -16.36
C THR A 179 1.88 -15.16 -15.13
N ARG A 180 2.41 -13.93 -15.15
CA ARG A 180 3.23 -13.38 -14.07
C ARG A 180 2.40 -12.55 -13.09
N PRO A 181 2.44 -12.85 -11.79
CA PRO A 181 1.76 -12.02 -10.79
C PRO A 181 2.37 -10.61 -10.72
N ILE A 182 1.51 -9.62 -10.52
CA ILE A 182 1.87 -8.22 -10.28
C ILE A 182 2.04 -8.03 -8.76
N PRO A 183 3.23 -7.71 -8.25
CA PRO A 183 3.42 -7.46 -6.83
C PRO A 183 2.83 -6.10 -6.43
N SER A 184 2.34 -5.99 -5.20
CA SER A 184 2.04 -4.70 -4.59
C SER A 184 2.35 -4.70 -3.10
N HIS A 185 2.77 -3.55 -2.59
CA HIS A 185 3.26 -3.40 -1.22
C HIS A 185 2.60 -2.23 -0.46
N ILE A 186 1.79 -1.42 -1.15
CA ILE A 186 0.99 -0.33 -0.59
C ILE A 186 -0.48 -0.71 -0.65
N VAL A 187 -1.00 -0.89 -1.87
CA VAL A 187 -2.42 -1.13 -2.13
C VAL A 187 -2.65 -2.01 -3.36
N CYS A 188 -3.66 -2.87 -3.26
CA CYS A 188 -4.33 -3.46 -4.42
C CYS A 188 -5.83 -3.14 -4.33
N SER A 189 -6.44 -2.65 -5.41
CA SER A 189 -7.82 -2.13 -5.37
C SER A 189 -8.55 -2.25 -6.70
N THR A 190 -9.86 -2.06 -6.69
CA THR A 190 -10.73 -2.02 -7.88
C THR A 190 -11.91 -1.06 -7.60
N SER A 191 -12.94 -1.07 -8.45
CA SER A 191 -14.11 -0.21 -8.34
C SER A 191 -13.73 1.28 -8.32
N LEU A 192 -14.29 2.09 -7.42
CA LEU A 192 -14.09 3.54 -7.39
C LEU A 192 -12.61 3.96 -7.40
N HIS A 193 -11.71 3.30 -6.65
CA HIS A 193 -10.31 3.72 -6.61
C HIS A 193 -9.62 3.55 -7.97
N ALA A 194 -9.76 2.39 -8.62
CA ALA A 194 -9.21 2.16 -9.96
C ALA A 194 -9.89 3.05 -11.02
N ALA A 195 -11.19 3.28 -10.90
CA ALA A 195 -11.93 4.17 -11.80
C ALA A 195 -11.48 5.64 -11.67
N ILE A 196 -11.18 6.11 -10.45
CA ILE A 196 -10.60 7.45 -10.22
C ILE A 196 -9.28 7.58 -10.98
N LEU A 197 -8.37 6.61 -10.85
CA LEU A 197 -7.09 6.64 -11.55
C LEU A 197 -7.33 6.67 -13.07
N SER A 198 -8.17 5.77 -13.60
CA SER A 198 -8.44 5.69 -15.04
C SER A 198 -9.05 6.98 -15.58
N THR A 199 -10.07 7.54 -14.91
CA THR A 199 -10.68 8.81 -15.32
C THR A 199 -9.69 9.97 -15.16
N SER A 200 -8.87 9.99 -14.12
CA SER A 200 -7.87 11.04 -13.94
C SER A 200 -6.89 11.11 -15.12
N GLU A 201 -6.49 9.96 -15.68
CA GLU A 201 -5.62 9.89 -16.84
C GLU A 201 -6.26 10.52 -18.08
N THR A 202 -7.56 10.28 -18.32
CA THR A 202 -8.29 10.93 -19.42
C THR A 202 -8.40 12.45 -19.24
N LEU A 203 -8.35 12.94 -18.00
CA LEU A 203 -8.41 14.36 -17.67
C LEU A 203 -7.04 15.04 -17.71
N ARG A 204 -5.93 14.29 -17.73
CA ARG A 204 -4.56 14.83 -17.59
C ARG A 204 -4.24 15.94 -18.59
N ALA A 205 -4.71 15.83 -19.83
CA ALA A 205 -4.48 16.84 -20.87
C ALA A 205 -5.17 18.18 -20.59
N SER A 206 -6.35 18.16 -19.94
CA SER A 206 -7.12 19.36 -19.61
C SER A 206 -6.87 19.88 -18.19
N HIS A 207 -6.52 18.98 -17.27
CA HIS A 207 -6.29 19.23 -15.84
C HIS A 207 -5.00 18.52 -15.41
N PRO A 208 -3.82 19.11 -15.68
CA PRO A 208 -2.52 18.46 -15.43
C PRO A 208 -2.13 18.41 -13.94
N GLY A 209 -2.82 19.14 -13.06
CA GLY A 209 -2.55 19.15 -11.63
C GLY A 209 -3.30 18.05 -10.88
N LEU A 210 -3.32 18.15 -9.55
CA LEU A 210 -3.96 17.19 -8.64
C LEU A 210 -5.50 17.31 -8.64
N GLU A 211 -6.04 18.45 -9.10
CA GLU A 211 -7.48 18.71 -9.18
C GLU A 211 -8.22 17.66 -10.02
N ARG A 212 -7.56 17.04 -10.99
CA ARG A 212 -8.13 15.98 -11.83
C ARG A 212 -8.62 14.77 -11.02
N PHE A 213 -7.96 14.43 -9.91
CA PHE A 213 -8.36 13.31 -9.07
C PHE A 213 -9.68 13.62 -8.35
N GLY A 214 -9.86 14.87 -7.91
CA GLY A 214 -11.12 15.33 -7.33
C GLY A 214 -12.28 15.34 -8.33
N LEU A 215 -12.02 15.71 -9.60
CA LEU A 215 -13.01 15.62 -10.67
C LEU A 215 -13.36 14.16 -11.00
N ALA A 216 -12.35 13.29 -11.13
CA ALA A 216 -12.53 11.87 -11.35
C ALA A 216 -13.31 11.20 -10.21
N ALA A 217 -13.03 11.56 -8.95
CA ALA A 217 -13.79 11.09 -7.79
C ALA A 217 -15.26 11.48 -7.89
N LYS A 218 -15.57 12.75 -8.18
CA LYS A 218 -16.95 13.23 -8.36
C LYS A 218 -17.70 12.49 -9.48
N ALA A 219 -17.00 12.14 -10.57
CA ALA A 219 -17.57 11.42 -11.70
C ALA A 219 -17.90 9.96 -11.36
N ASN A 220 -17.07 9.30 -10.54
CA ASN A 220 -17.18 7.86 -10.28
C ASN A 220 -17.86 7.49 -8.96
N LEU A 221 -18.11 8.46 -8.05
CA LEU A 221 -18.59 8.19 -6.68
C LEU A 221 -19.92 7.43 -6.61
N GLY A 222 -20.78 7.59 -7.62
CA GLY A 222 -22.08 6.91 -7.70
C GLY A 222 -22.06 5.57 -8.44
N VAL A 223 -20.98 5.23 -9.15
CA VAL A 223 -20.94 4.11 -10.12
C VAL A 223 -20.97 2.76 -9.42
N PHE A 224 -21.80 1.84 -9.93
CA PHE A 224 -21.90 0.47 -9.43
C PHE A 224 -21.05 -0.48 -10.27
N PHE A 225 -20.18 -1.24 -9.60
CA PHE A 225 -19.26 -2.17 -10.21
C PHE A 225 -19.74 -3.61 -9.97
N HIS A 226 -20.26 -4.24 -11.02
CA HIS A 226 -20.81 -5.59 -10.95
C HIS A 226 -19.71 -6.64 -10.98
N ALA A 227 -19.56 -7.36 -9.87
CA ALA A 227 -18.62 -8.46 -9.71
C ALA A 227 -19.10 -9.45 -8.64
N SER A 228 -18.38 -10.56 -8.55
CA SER A 228 -18.38 -11.44 -7.38
C SER A 228 -16.98 -11.43 -6.75
N VAL A 229 -16.93 -11.53 -5.43
CA VAL A 229 -15.69 -11.59 -4.66
C VAL A 229 -15.66 -12.86 -3.84
N ARG A 230 -14.55 -13.60 -3.88
CA ARG A 230 -14.29 -14.71 -2.96
C ARG A 230 -13.12 -14.35 -2.05
N LEU A 231 -13.36 -14.33 -0.74
CA LEU A 231 -12.31 -14.12 0.25
C LEU A 231 -11.51 -15.41 0.47
N ILE A 232 -10.20 -15.26 0.65
CA ILE A 232 -9.28 -16.37 0.84
C ILE A 232 -8.85 -16.40 2.30
N PRO A 233 -9.11 -17.48 3.05
CA PRO A 233 -8.73 -17.56 4.45
C PRO A 233 -7.20 -17.58 4.61
N PRO A 234 -6.67 -17.06 5.73
CA PRO A 234 -5.29 -17.30 6.14
C PRO A 234 -5.03 -18.78 6.48
N PRO A 235 -3.77 -19.17 6.76
CA PRO A 235 -3.43 -20.54 7.09
C PRO A 235 -4.21 -21.15 8.27
N ASP A 236 -4.73 -20.34 9.19
CA ASP A 236 -5.59 -20.78 10.30
C ASP A 236 -7.03 -21.11 9.87
N GLY A 237 -7.37 -20.87 8.60
CA GLY A 237 -8.65 -21.21 7.98
C GLY A 237 -9.76 -20.18 8.14
N ARG A 238 -9.53 -19.03 8.80
CA ARG A 238 -10.60 -18.11 9.20
C ARG A 238 -10.44 -16.71 8.64
N VAL A 239 -11.42 -16.28 7.84
CA VAL A 239 -11.58 -14.86 7.50
C VAL A 239 -12.33 -14.18 8.64
N THR A 240 -11.85 -13.02 9.08
CA THR A 240 -12.54 -12.23 10.12
C THR A 240 -13.05 -10.91 9.58
N GLN A 241 -14.19 -10.46 10.08
CA GLN A 241 -14.75 -9.12 9.84
C GLN A 241 -14.69 -8.28 11.12
N TYR A 242 -14.35 -7.00 11.01
CA TYR A 242 -14.45 -6.10 12.16
C TYR A 242 -15.90 -5.78 12.48
N ASN A 243 -16.27 -5.94 13.74
CA ASN A 243 -17.56 -5.56 14.29
C ASN A 243 -17.41 -4.24 15.07
N PRO A 244 -17.95 -3.11 14.58
CA PRO A 244 -17.78 -1.81 15.22
C PRO A 244 -18.54 -1.68 16.55
N HIS A 245 -19.64 -2.41 16.73
CA HIS A 245 -20.42 -2.37 17.97
C HIS A 245 -19.63 -2.94 19.16
N THR A 246 -18.99 -4.09 18.94
CA THR A 246 -18.18 -4.78 19.96
C THR A 246 -16.70 -4.40 19.91
N GLN A 247 -16.28 -3.70 18.85
CA GLN A 247 -14.89 -3.34 18.55
C GLN A 247 -13.95 -4.54 18.52
N SER A 248 -14.42 -5.64 17.92
CA SER A 248 -13.71 -6.91 17.87
C SER A 248 -13.75 -7.53 16.48
N TRP A 249 -12.82 -8.45 16.21
CA TRP A 249 -12.83 -9.27 15.01
C TRP A 249 -13.74 -10.47 15.22
N VAL A 250 -14.65 -10.72 14.28
CA VAL A 250 -15.58 -11.85 14.31
C VAL A 250 -15.37 -12.76 13.11
N ASP A 251 -15.44 -14.07 13.33
CA ASP A 251 -15.29 -15.07 12.26
C ASP A 251 -16.43 -14.94 11.23
N LEU A 252 -16.07 -14.97 9.96
CA LEU A 252 -17.01 -14.90 8.86
C LEU A 252 -17.43 -16.32 8.44
N ALA A 253 -18.72 -16.56 8.26
CA ALA A 253 -19.23 -17.88 7.86
C ALA A 253 -19.25 -18.10 6.33
N VAL A 254 -19.34 -17.02 5.54
CA VAL A 254 -19.50 -17.05 4.09
C VAL A 254 -18.42 -16.17 3.45
N TYR A 255 -17.60 -16.76 2.58
CA TYR A 255 -16.48 -16.07 1.95
C TYR A 255 -16.82 -15.51 0.56
N ASP A 256 -17.94 -15.92 -0.04
CA ASP A 256 -18.41 -15.40 -1.31
C ASP A 256 -19.33 -14.16 -1.10
N LEU A 257 -18.87 -13.01 -1.56
CA LEU A 257 -19.59 -11.74 -1.55
C LEU A 257 -20.13 -11.43 -2.94
N GLN A 258 -21.41 -11.15 -3.03
CA GLN A 258 -22.05 -10.72 -4.28
C GLN A 258 -22.14 -9.20 -4.33
N GLY A 259 -21.82 -8.65 -5.49
CA GLY A 259 -21.94 -7.24 -5.81
C GLY A 259 -23.39 -6.78 -6.02
N PRO A 260 -23.58 -5.56 -6.55
CA PRO A 260 -22.54 -4.65 -7.00
C PRO A 260 -21.67 -4.13 -5.83
N PHE A 261 -20.48 -3.67 -6.17
CA PHE A 261 -19.55 -3.00 -5.29
C PHE A 261 -19.43 -1.54 -5.72
N THR A 262 -19.00 -0.67 -4.82
CA THR A 262 -18.64 0.71 -5.15
C THR A 262 -17.21 1.02 -4.73
N TYR A 263 -16.67 0.28 -3.78
CA TYR A 263 -15.28 0.42 -3.32
C TYR A 263 -14.75 -0.93 -2.89
N LEU A 264 -13.52 -1.25 -3.28
CA LEU A 264 -12.75 -2.38 -2.76
C LEU A 264 -11.28 -2.01 -2.79
N LEU A 265 -10.66 -1.99 -1.62
CA LEU A 265 -9.23 -1.75 -1.45
C LEU A 265 -8.67 -2.72 -0.43
N SER A 266 -7.54 -3.33 -0.78
CA SER A 266 -6.71 -4.12 0.12
C SER A 266 -5.39 -3.40 0.39
N THR A 267 -4.88 -3.57 1.60
CA THR A 267 -3.56 -3.07 1.99
C THR A 267 -2.97 -3.92 3.11
N THR A 268 -1.65 -3.99 3.14
CA THR A 268 -0.87 -4.70 4.18
C THR A 268 -0.09 -3.74 5.07
N THR A 269 0.13 -2.50 4.64
CA THR A 269 1.09 -1.58 5.26
C THR A 269 0.60 -0.15 5.39
N ALA A 270 -0.33 0.29 4.53
CA ALA A 270 -0.66 1.69 4.36
C ALA A 270 -2.07 2.00 4.86
N PRO A 271 -2.25 2.40 6.13
CA PRO A 271 -3.55 2.85 6.65
C PRO A 271 -4.07 4.10 5.93
N ARG A 272 -3.19 4.83 5.24
CA ARG A 272 -3.43 6.13 4.61
C ARG A 272 -3.05 6.11 3.13
N LEU A 273 -3.87 6.74 2.29
CA LEU A 273 -3.51 7.03 0.88
C LEU A 273 -3.07 8.49 0.69
N GLU A 274 -3.47 9.36 1.61
CA GLU A 274 -3.10 10.78 1.70
C GLU A 274 -2.88 11.11 3.19
N PRO A 275 -2.18 12.21 3.54
CA PRO A 275 -1.85 12.53 4.93
C PRO A 275 -3.05 12.45 5.90
N THR A 276 -4.22 12.92 5.48
CA THR A 276 -5.44 12.93 6.30
C THR A 276 -6.46 11.84 5.91
N PHE A 277 -6.32 11.20 4.75
CA PHE A 277 -7.25 10.17 4.29
C PHE A 277 -6.87 8.79 4.84
N VAL A 278 -7.46 8.42 5.98
CA VAL A 278 -7.18 7.14 6.68
C VAL A 278 -8.21 6.09 6.26
N ILE A 279 -7.98 5.39 5.15
CA ILE A 279 -8.93 4.40 4.63
C ILE A 279 -8.92 3.08 5.41
N ALA A 280 -7.77 2.71 5.98
CA ALA A 280 -7.55 1.42 6.64
C ALA A 280 -7.04 1.60 8.10
N PRO A 281 -7.81 2.27 8.99
CA PRO A 281 -7.37 2.62 10.34
C PRO A 281 -7.11 1.41 11.26
N LEU A 282 -7.72 0.25 10.97
CA LEU A 282 -7.58 -0.93 11.80
C LEU A 282 -6.21 -1.61 11.66
N LEU A 283 -5.47 -1.37 10.57
CA LEU A 283 -4.06 -1.76 10.46
C LEU A 283 -3.21 -1.14 11.57
N THR A 284 -3.47 0.11 11.94
CA THR A 284 -2.75 0.79 13.03
C THR A 284 -3.31 0.38 14.39
N LYS A 285 -4.63 0.27 14.53
CA LYS A 285 -5.29 -0.01 15.82
C LYS A 285 -5.14 -1.47 16.26
N TYR A 286 -5.13 -2.40 15.31
CA TYR A 286 -5.04 -3.84 15.52
C TYR A 286 -4.06 -4.45 14.50
N PRO A 287 -2.77 -4.12 14.57
CA PRO A 287 -1.80 -4.57 13.59
C PRO A 287 -1.75 -6.11 13.53
N PRO A 288 -1.70 -6.71 12.34
CA PRO A 288 -1.45 -8.14 12.22
C PRO A 288 -0.05 -8.47 12.78
N LEU A 289 0.14 -9.72 13.22
CA LEU A 289 1.48 -10.18 13.60
C LEU A 289 2.38 -10.20 12.36
N SER A 290 3.69 -10.04 12.54
CA SER A 290 4.66 -10.07 11.42
C SER A 290 4.70 -11.42 10.68
N THR A 291 4.20 -12.47 11.32
CA THR A 291 4.05 -13.82 10.76
C THR A 291 2.71 -14.04 10.07
N ASP A 292 1.73 -13.15 10.27
CA ASP A 292 0.40 -13.30 9.70
C ASP A 292 0.45 -13.03 8.19
N LEU A 293 0.13 -14.05 7.42
CA LEU A 293 -0.14 -13.92 5.98
C LEU A 293 -1.53 -13.34 5.79
N SER A 294 -1.72 -12.08 6.18
CA SER A 294 -3.00 -11.40 6.04
C SER A 294 -2.86 -9.98 5.47
N MET A 295 -3.93 -9.55 4.81
CA MET A 295 -4.18 -8.19 4.36
C MET A 295 -5.51 -7.72 4.94
N ASP A 296 -5.63 -6.42 5.12
CA ASP A 296 -6.90 -5.78 5.47
C ASP A 296 -7.61 -5.35 4.18
N LEU A 297 -8.91 -5.62 4.10
CA LEU A 297 -9.76 -5.39 2.93
C LEU A 297 -10.95 -4.52 3.31
N VAL A 298 -11.07 -3.36 2.66
CA VAL A 298 -12.12 -2.35 2.88
C VAL A 298 -13.08 -2.38 1.69
N ILE A 299 -14.34 -2.72 1.95
CA ILE A 299 -15.38 -2.89 0.93
C ILE A 299 -16.60 -2.01 1.23
N LEU A 300 -17.16 -1.42 0.17
CA LEU A 300 -18.48 -0.80 0.17
C LEU A 300 -19.39 -1.49 -0.85
N ARG A 301 -20.56 -1.95 -0.40
CA ARG A 301 -21.61 -2.52 -1.25
C ARG A 301 -22.89 -1.68 -1.15
N PRO A 302 -23.31 -1.00 -2.22
CA PRO A 302 -24.38 -0.01 -2.15
C PRO A 302 -25.74 -0.59 -1.78
N LEU A 303 -26.06 -1.82 -2.22
CA LEU A 303 -27.35 -2.46 -1.96
C LEU A 303 -27.53 -2.96 -0.51
N ARG A 304 -26.50 -2.81 0.34
CA ARG A 304 -26.64 -2.96 1.80
C ARG A 304 -27.34 -1.75 2.43
N ASP A 305 -27.24 -0.57 1.82
CA ASP A 305 -27.98 0.62 2.27
C ASP A 305 -29.49 0.42 1.97
N PRO A 306 -30.36 0.40 2.99
CA PRO A 306 -31.80 0.25 2.79
C PRO A 306 -32.41 1.32 1.88
N ARG A 307 -31.84 2.53 1.84
CA ARG A 307 -32.33 3.63 0.99
C ARG A 307 -32.03 3.37 -0.47
N VAL A 308 -30.81 2.93 -0.77
CA VAL A 308 -30.43 2.56 -2.13
C VAL A 308 -31.33 1.42 -2.60
N ARG A 309 -31.50 0.38 -1.79
CA ARG A 309 -32.36 -0.76 -2.16
C ARG A 309 -33.84 -0.39 -2.34
N ALA A 310 -34.32 0.70 -1.73
CA ALA A 310 -35.70 1.16 -1.89
C ALA A 310 -35.96 1.86 -3.23
N GLU A 311 -34.92 2.34 -3.91
CA GLU A 311 -35.05 3.00 -5.20
C GLU A 311 -35.34 2.01 -6.34
N SER A 312 -36.16 2.45 -7.29
CA SER A 312 -36.73 1.57 -8.34
C SER A 312 -35.85 1.43 -9.58
N THR A 313 -34.91 2.36 -9.81
CA THR A 313 -34.05 2.37 -11.00
C THR A 313 -32.59 2.51 -10.61
N LEU A 314 -31.68 1.99 -11.44
CA LEU A 314 -30.23 2.10 -11.20
C LEU A 314 -29.78 3.55 -11.06
N ALA A 315 -30.25 4.46 -11.93
CA ALA A 315 -29.87 5.88 -11.86
C ALA A 315 -30.26 6.53 -10.52
N GLN A 316 -31.44 6.20 -9.97
CA GLN A 316 -31.84 6.67 -8.64
C GLN A 316 -30.98 6.04 -7.54
N GLN A 317 -30.67 4.75 -7.66
CA GLN A 317 -29.79 4.04 -6.73
C GLN A 317 -28.39 4.68 -6.67
N GLU A 318 -27.81 4.99 -7.83
CA GLU A 318 -26.49 5.62 -7.96
C GLU A 318 -26.47 7.02 -7.36
N GLU A 319 -27.51 7.84 -7.58
CA GLU A 319 -27.60 9.19 -6.98
C GLU A 319 -27.77 9.15 -5.45
N VAL A 320 -28.61 8.25 -4.93
CA VAL A 320 -28.75 8.06 -3.48
C VAL A 320 -27.45 7.53 -2.87
N TRP A 321 -26.79 6.59 -3.54
CA TRP A 321 -25.51 6.06 -3.10
C TRP A 321 -24.42 7.12 -3.11
N LYS A 322 -24.34 7.97 -4.14
CA LYS A 322 -23.35 9.04 -4.25
C LYS A 322 -23.33 9.94 -3.02
N LEU A 323 -24.51 10.29 -2.49
CA LEU A 323 -24.63 11.04 -1.25
C LEU A 323 -24.11 10.24 -0.04
N ARG A 324 -24.46 8.95 0.06
CA ARG A 324 -23.96 8.07 1.13
C ARG A 324 -22.45 7.89 1.06
N ALA A 325 -21.90 7.64 -0.12
CA ALA A 325 -20.47 7.45 -0.33
C ALA A 325 -19.68 8.71 0.07
N GLY A 326 -20.20 9.90 -0.24
CA GLY A 326 -19.61 11.17 0.22
C GLY A 326 -19.58 11.30 1.75
N GLU A 327 -20.66 10.93 2.43
CA GLU A 327 -20.70 10.89 3.91
C GLU A 327 -19.69 9.88 4.47
N VAL A 328 -19.69 8.65 3.96
CA VAL A 328 -18.87 7.54 4.47
C VAL A 328 -17.39 7.80 4.21
N LEU A 329 -16.99 8.08 2.97
CA LEU A 329 -15.59 8.37 2.64
C LEU A 329 -15.13 9.71 3.25
N GLY A 330 -16.04 10.65 3.49
CA GLY A 330 -15.76 11.85 4.26
C GLY A 330 -15.28 11.54 5.69
N GLN A 331 -15.83 10.50 6.33
CA GLN A 331 -15.37 10.06 7.66
C GLN A 331 -13.98 9.41 7.63
N ALA A 332 -13.46 8.97 6.48
CA ALA A 332 -12.07 8.50 6.39
C ALA A 332 -11.07 9.64 6.64
N TYR A 333 -11.44 10.89 6.33
CA TYR A 333 -10.67 12.09 6.69
C TYR A 333 -10.74 12.44 8.19
N ASN A 334 -11.66 11.83 8.94
CA ASN A 334 -11.82 12.00 10.37
C ASN A 334 -11.19 10.82 11.12
N ASN A 335 -9.87 10.63 10.95
CA ASN A 335 -9.11 9.52 11.54
C ASN A 335 -9.70 8.12 11.26
N GLY A 336 -10.28 7.93 10.07
CA GLY A 336 -10.83 6.63 9.68
C GLY A 336 -12.12 6.27 10.41
N ALA A 337 -12.90 7.25 10.87
CA ALA A 337 -14.15 7.00 11.59
C ALA A 337 -15.23 6.27 10.75
N HIS A 338 -15.05 6.15 9.43
CA HIS A 338 -15.97 5.44 8.54
C HIS A 338 -16.16 3.96 8.91
N VAL A 339 -15.12 3.30 9.45
CA VAL A 339 -15.20 1.88 9.84
C VAL A 339 -16.12 1.62 11.03
N ASP A 340 -16.46 2.67 11.78
CA ASP A 340 -17.36 2.59 12.93
C ASP A 340 -18.84 2.86 12.53
N LEU A 341 -19.13 3.13 11.25
CA LEU A 341 -20.49 3.42 10.78
C LEU A 341 -21.32 2.14 10.58
N THR A 342 -22.55 2.17 11.08
CA THR A 342 -23.58 1.13 10.88
C THR A 342 -24.87 1.74 10.34
N TYR A 343 -25.64 0.99 9.56
CA TYR A 343 -27.00 1.38 9.18
C TYR A 343 -27.95 1.28 10.38
N MET A 344 -28.89 2.20 10.50
CA MET A 344 -29.92 2.14 11.54
C MET A 344 -30.75 0.86 11.44
N LYS A 345 -30.85 0.15 12.57
CA LYS A 345 -31.69 -1.04 12.67
C LYS A 345 -33.17 -0.65 12.49
N GLY A 346 -33.82 -1.20 11.46
CA GLY A 346 -35.20 -0.85 11.10
C GLY A 346 -35.34 0.10 9.90
N GLY A 347 -34.25 0.45 9.21
CA GLY A 347 -34.29 1.16 7.94
C GLY A 347 -34.37 2.68 8.05
N GLY A 348 -33.85 3.26 9.15
CA GLY A 348 -33.72 4.71 9.30
C GLY A 348 -32.80 5.33 8.25
N ALA A 349 -33.00 6.63 7.97
CA ALA A 349 -32.30 7.31 6.89
C ALA A 349 -30.80 7.57 7.15
N ASN A 350 -30.38 7.57 8.42
CA ASN A 350 -29.04 7.97 8.85
C ASN A 350 -28.16 6.76 9.19
N THR A 351 -26.86 6.98 9.20
CA THR A 351 -25.92 6.05 9.82
C THR A 351 -25.87 6.30 11.34
N GLU A 352 -25.45 5.28 12.08
CA GLU A 352 -25.13 5.36 13.50
C GLU A 352 -23.64 5.03 13.70
N ILE A 353 -23.04 5.60 14.73
CA ILE A 353 -21.69 5.23 15.16
C ILE A 353 -21.81 4.03 16.10
N ARG A 354 -21.22 2.90 15.71
CA ARG A 354 -21.18 1.64 16.48
C ARG A 354 -22.57 1.14 16.90
N GLY A 355 -23.56 1.36 16.03
CA GLY A 355 -24.93 0.89 16.22
C GLY A 355 -25.04 -0.64 16.10
N THR A 356 -26.26 -1.15 16.26
CA THR A 356 -26.53 -2.61 16.25
C THR A 356 -27.02 -3.14 14.91
N GLY A 357 -27.12 -2.28 13.90
CA GLY A 357 -27.47 -2.68 12.54
C GLY A 357 -26.27 -3.20 11.75
N GLU A 358 -26.46 -3.37 10.45
CA GLU A 358 -25.39 -3.83 9.56
C GLU A 358 -24.29 -2.77 9.41
N VAL A 359 -23.05 -3.21 9.24
CA VAL A 359 -21.92 -2.31 8.96
C VAL A 359 -22.10 -1.62 7.61
N VAL A 360 -21.72 -0.35 7.54
CA VAL A 360 -21.67 0.41 6.27
C VAL A 360 -20.39 0.08 5.51
N VAL A 361 -19.27 0.03 6.24
CA VAL A 361 -17.97 -0.38 5.72
C VAL A 361 -17.73 -1.82 6.12
N GLU A 362 -17.59 -2.69 5.12
CA GLU A 362 -17.18 -4.06 5.36
C GLU A 362 -15.65 -4.11 5.43
N TYR A 363 -15.13 -4.36 6.63
CA TYR A 363 -13.69 -4.43 6.88
C TYR A 363 -13.29 -5.85 7.23
N PHE A 364 -12.55 -6.51 6.35
CA PHE A 364 -12.13 -7.90 6.52
C PHE A 364 -10.62 -8.00 6.74
N ARG A 365 -10.20 -9.10 7.38
CA ARG A 365 -8.83 -9.58 7.39
C ARG A 365 -8.80 -10.98 6.80
N CYS A 366 -8.03 -11.15 5.74
CA CYS A 366 -7.94 -12.38 4.94
C CYS A 366 -6.54 -12.54 4.32
N ALA A 367 -6.21 -13.68 3.72
CA ALA A 367 -4.94 -13.87 3.00
C ALA A 367 -5.00 -13.50 1.51
N GLY A 368 -6.15 -13.03 1.04
CA GLY A 368 -6.37 -12.70 -0.36
C GLY A 368 -7.84 -12.61 -0.72
N PHE A 369 -8.09 -12.31 -1.99
CA PHE A 369 -9.42 -12.32 -2.58
C PHE A 369 -9.35 -12.61 -4.09
N ASP A 370 -10.43 -13.15 -4.64
CA ASP A 370 -10.66 -13.23 -6.08
C ASP A 370 -11.71 -12.19 -6.45
N TRP A 371 -11.43 -11.38 -7.48
CA TRP A 371 -12.37 -10.43 -8.08
C TRP A 371 -12.75 -10.89 -9.48
N THR A 372 -14.02 -11.24 -9.67
CA THR A 372 -14.56 -11.71 -10.95
C THR A 372 -15.65 -10.75 -11.42
N PRO A 373 -15.36 -9.86 -12.40
CA PRO A 373 -16.37 -9.00 -13.00
C PRO A 373 -17.51 -9.83 -13.61
N THR A 374 -18.74 -9.44 -13.35
CA THR A 374 -19.94 -10.17 -13.82
C THR A 374 -20.65 -9.48 -14.98
N ASP A 375 -20.35 -8.21 -15.23
CA ASP A 375 -20.83 -7.47 -16.39
C ASP A 375 -19.68 -7.21 -17.37
N ALA A 376 -19.71 -7.95 -18.48
CA ALA A 376 -18.71 -7.87 -19.53
C ALA A 376 -18.68 -6.53 -20.29
N ALA A 377 -19.79 -5.79 -20.30
CA ALA A 377 -19.89 -4.52 -21.01
C ALA A 377 -19.43 -3.34 -20.14
N HIS A 378 -19.33 -3.52 -18.83
CA HIS A 378 -18.94 -2.46 -17.90
C HIS A 378 -17.42 -2.44 -17.71
N GLU A 379 -16.70 -1.81 -18.64
CA GLU A 379 -15.22 -1.70 -18.63
C GLU A 379 -14.64 -1.30 -17.25
N PRO A 380 -15.20 -0.34 -16.48
CA PRO A 380 -14.64 0.03 -15.19
C PRO A 380 -14.62 -1.10 -14.15
N SER A 381 -15.53 -2.09 -14.25
CA SER A 381 -15.52 -3.29 -13.38
C SER A 381 -14.33 -4.21 -13.64
N HIS A 382 -13.70 -4.09 -14.81
CA HIS A 382 -12.55 -4.89 -15.20
C HIS A 382 -11.22 -4.26 -14.76
N LEU A 383 -11.21 -3.07 -14.17
CA LEU A 383 -9.99 -2.39 -13.76
C LEU A 383 -9.53 -2.85 -12.37
N VAL A 384 -8.24 -3.14 -12.26
CA VAL A 384 -7.53 -3.41 -11.00
C VAL A 384 -6.34 -2.48 -10.92
N CYS A 385 -6.10 -1.92 -9.74
CA CYS A 385 -4.95 -1.08 -9.45
C CYS A 385 -4.01 -1.81 -8.48
N ALA A 386 -2.72 -1.85 -8.81
CA ALA A 386 -1.64 -2.31 -7.96
C ALA A 386 -0.64 -1.16 -7.76
N ASP A 387 -0.51 -0.63 -6.54
CA ASP A 387 0.36 0.51 -6.17
C ASP A 387 0.26 1.74 -7.12
N GLY A 388 -0.91 2.00 -7.69
CA GLY A 388 -1.16 3.11 -8.61
C GLY A 388 -1.09 2.75 -10.10
N SER A 389 -0.56 1.57 -10.44
CA SER A 389 -0.56 1.03 -11.81
C SER A 389 -1.90 0.36 -12.13
N LEU A 390 -2.47 0.66 -13.29
CA LEU A 390 -3.74 0.08 -13.73
C LEU A 390 -3.53 -1.14 -14.62
N HIS A 391 -4.34 -2.16 -14.37
CA HIS A 391 -4.39 -3.40 -15.11
C HIS A 391 -5.84 -3.79 -15.39
N THR A 392 -6.05 -4.57 -16.45
CA THR A 392 -7.39 -4.93 -16.92
C THR A 392 -7.58 -6.44 -16.84
N VAL A 393 -8.60 -6.87 -16.11
CA VAL A 393 -9.11 -8.25 -16.11
C VAL A 393 -9.84 -8.47 -17.43
N THR A 394 -9.44 -9.46 -18.22
CA THR A 394 -10.15 -9.77 -19.47
C THR A 394 -11.60 -10.20 -19.22
N GLN A 395 -12.45 -10.11 -20.25
CA GLN A 395 -13.83 -10.58 -20.17
C GLN A 395 -13.90 -12.06 -19.74
N GLY A 396 -14.73 -12.37 -18.73
CA GLY A 396 -14.82 -13.71 -18.14
C GLY A 396 -13.61 -14.12 -17.29
N GLY A 397 -12.63 -13.22 -17.11
CA GLY A 397 -11.44 -13.42 -16.31
C GLY A 397 -11.63 -13.12 -14.84
N THR A 398 -10.56 -13.26 -14.07
CA THR A 398 -10.54 -13.00 -12.62
C THR A 398 -9.19 -12.43 -12.20
N ALA A 399 -9.20 -11.44 -11.32
CA ALA A 399 -8.00 -11.02 -10.60
C ALA A 399 -7.90 -11.80 -9.29
N GLN A 400 -6.84 -12.57 -9.14
CA GLN A 400 -6.56 -13.37 -7.95
C GLN A 400 -5.46 -12.69 -7.15
N VAL A 401 -5.81 -12.14 -5.99
CA VAL A 401 -4.88 -11.44 -5.11
C VAL A 401 -4.55 -12.35 -3.93
N ARG A 402 -3.26 -12.56 -3.66
CA ARG A 402 -2.78 -13.43 -2.57
C ARG A 402 -1.64 -12.76 -1.83
N MET A 403 -1.51 -13.02 -0.53
CA MET A 403 -0.27 -12.73 0.19
C MET A 403 0.88 -13.55 -0.41
N MET A 404 2.01 -12.92 -0.65
CA MET A 404 3.24 -13.63 -1.00
C MET A 404 3.61 -14.58 0.14
N PRO A 405 3.82 -15.88 -0.12
CA PRO A 405 4.20 -16.84 0.90
C PRO A 405 5.47 -16.41 1.65
N VAL A 406 5.62 -16.87 2.89
CA VAL A 406 6.91 -16.81 3.59
C VAL A 406 7.83 -17.85 2.96
N GLY A 407 9.07 -17.48 2.65
CA GLY A 407 10.09 -18.42 2.19
C GLY A 407 10.31 -19.56 3.21
N GLU A 408 10.85 -20.68 2.75
CA GLU A 408 11.07 -21.89 3.56
C GLU A 408 12.05 -21.67 4.73
N HIS A 409 12.90 -20.63 4.66
CA HIS A 409 13.78 -20.20 5.75
C HIS A 409 13.06 -19.14 6.58
N GLU A 410 12.58 -19.56 7.76
CA GLU A 410 11.81 -18.79 8.74
C GLU A 410 12.21 -17.30 8.83
N GLY A 411 11.44 -16.43 8.17
CA GLY A 411 11.43 -14.97 8.44
C GLY A 411 12.56 -14.12 7.84
N GLU A 412 13.57 -14.71 7.20
CA GLU A 412 14.68 -13.95 6.61
C GLU A 412 14.52 -13.67 5.11
N GLU A 413 13.91 -14.57 4.33
CA GLU A 413 13.70 -14.32 2.90
C GLU A 413 12.53 -13.36 2.64
N GLY A 414 12.71 -12.45 1.69
CA GLY A 414 11.73 -11.45 1.31
C GLY A 414 12.22 -10.02 1.48
N PHE A 415 11.27 -9.10 1.45
CA PHE A 415 11.51 -7.68 1.63
C PHE A 415 11.23 -7.29 3.09
N HIS A 416 12.08 -6.44 3.62
CA HIS A 416 11.99 -5.85 4.95
C HIS A 416 12.20 -4.35 4.80
N VAL A 417 11.67 -3.56 5.72
CA VAL A 417 11.75 -2.10 5.66
C VAL A 417 12.10 -1.53 7.02
N TRP A 418 12.99 -0.54 7.02
CA TRP A 418 13.39 0.19 8.22
C TRP A 418 12.36 1.27 8.56
N GLY A 419 11.66 1.09 9.69
CA GLY A 419 10.48 1.85 10.09
C GLY A 419 9.96 1.62 11.50
#